data_AF-A0A5B8B2Q6-F1
#
_entry.id   AF-A0A5B8B2Q6-F1
#
_cell.length_a   1.000
_cell.length_b   1.000
_cell.length_c   1.000
_cell.angle_alpha   90.00
_cell.angle_beta   90.00
_cell.angle_gamma   90.00
#
_symmetry.space_group_name_H-M   'P 1'
#
loop_
_entity.id
_entity.type
_entity.pdbx_description
1 polymer ?
#
loop_
_entity_poly.entity_id
_entity_poly.type
_entity_poly.pdbx_seq_one_letter_code
_entity_poly.pdbx_strand_id
1 'polypeptide(L)'
;MPLIQLEDGRKLNSENVILFRPQKSGAYEFCLSGNVTISGFVDDPEMAFFPIVPAAVGFRTVEKDIVNGERIYTFKPVVAWRLCPGGNYPLAAGGNYSEEDGYAAIECPSGEIIDVDGNRFESVEEFKAMVAEEDEDRNSKAA
;
A
#
# COMPACT_ATOMS: atom_id res chain seq x y z
N MET A 1 14.74 -0.67 7.86
CA MET A 1 14.18 -0.43 9.20
C MET A 1 12.94 0.45 9.07
N PRO A 2 11.73 -0.11 9.26
CA PRO A 2 10.49 0.66 9.24
C PRO A 2 10.44 1.61 10.44
N LEU A 3 9.86 2.80 10.24
CA LEU A 3 9.60 3.76 11.33
C LEU A 3 8.09 3.84 11.56
N ILE A 4 7.69 3.86 12.83
CA ILE A 4 6.31 4.17 13.22
C ILE A 4 6.23 5.69 13.38
N GLN A 5 5.44 6.34 12.52
CA GLN A 5 5.22 7.78 12.56
C GLN A 5 3.96 8.05 13.38
N LEU A 6 4.11 8.67 14.54
CA LEU A 6 2.98 9.13 15.34
C LEU A 6 2.42 10.43 14.76
N GLU A 7 1.12 10.68 14.96
CA GLU A 7 0.41 11.88 14.51
C GLU A 7 1.02 13.19 15.06
N ASP A 8 1.63 13.13 16.24
CA ASP A 8 2.32 14.28 16.85
C ASP A 8 3.71 14.56 16.28
N GLY A 9 4.08 13.87 15.20
CA GLY A 9 5.34 14.05 14.48
C GLY A 9 6.50 13.22 15.03
N ARG A 10 6.36 12.57 16.19
CA ARG A 10 7.41 11.68 16.72
C ARG A 10 7.55 10.42 15.86
N LYS A 11 8.79 9.94 15.75
CA LYS A 11 9.11 8.69 15.03
C LYS A 11 9.67 7.67 16.00
N LEU A 12 9.14 6.45 15.95
CA LEU A 12 9.65 5.32 16.73
C LEU A 12 10.36 4.34 15.79
N ASN A 13 11.50 3.83 16.24
CA ASN A 13 12.15 2.71 15.58
C ASN A 13 11.38 1.43 15.94
N SER A 14 10.80 0.75 14.95
CA SER A 14 10.03 -0.48 15.21
C SER A 14 10.90 -1.62 15.75
N GLU A 15 12.21 -1.64 15.46
CA GLU A 15 13.14 -2.65 16.01
C GLU A 15 13.32 -2.54 17.53
N ASN A 16 13.04 -1.37 18.10
CA ASN A 16 13.13 -1.15 19.54
C ASN A 16 11.82 -1.40 20.28
N VAL A 17 10.71 -1.61 19.56
CA VAL A 17 9.41 -1.89 20.17
C VAL A 17 9.34 -3.37 20.55
N ILE A 18 9.22 -3.64 21.84
CA ILE A 18 9.08 -5.00 22.39
C ILE A 18 7.61 -5.43 22.37
N LEU A 19 6.72 -4.49 22.64
CA LEU A 19 5.28 -4.71 22.75
C LEU A 19 4.56 -3.42 22.40
N PHE A 20 3.41 -3.52 21.75
CA PHE A 20 2.46 -2.41 21.68
C PHE A 20 1.04 -2.90 22.00
N ARG A 21 0.19 -2.01 22.48
CA ARG A 21 -1.22 -2.31 22.78
C ARG A 21 -2.14 -1.12 22.51
N PRO A 22 -3.36 -1.36 22.01
CA PRO A 22 -4.36 -0.32 21.88
C PRO A 22 -4.86 0.14 23.27
N GLN A 23 -5.12 1.43 23.41
CA GLN A 23 -5.74 2.03 24.58
C GLN A 23 -7.20 2.41 24.30
N LYS A 24 -8.02 2.57 25.36
CA LYS A 24 -9.43 2.98 25.24
C LYS A 24 -9.62 4.36 24.59
N SER A 25 -8.59 5.19 24.59
CA SER A 25 -8.57 6.50 23.94
C SER A 25 -8.45 6.44 22.42
N GLY A 26 -8.16 5.26 21.84
CA GLY A 26 -7.78 5.11 20.44
C GLY A 26 -6.27 5.26 20.19
N ALA A 27 -5.49 5.71 21.18
CA ALA A 27 -4.04 5.76 21.08
C ALA A 27 -3.43 4.35 21.22
N TYR A 28 -2.21 4.18 20.72
CA TYR A 28 -1.38 3.03 20.99
C TYR A 28 -0.34 3.34 22.08
N GLU A 29 -0.05 2.35 22.91
CA GLU A 29 1.08 2.38 23.84
C GLU A 29 2.18 1.46 23.34
N PHE A 30 3.39 1.99 23.19
CA PHE A 30 4.59 1.30 22.73
C PHE A 30 5.57 1.14 23.90
N CYS A 31 5.93 -0.09 24.22
CA CYS A 31 6.99 -0.43 25.16
C CYS A 31 8.28 -0.65 24.39
N LEU A 32 9.27 0.22 24.63
CA LEU A 32 10.59 0.17 24.01
C LEU A 32 11.60 -0.61 24.86
N SER A 33 12.70 -1.03 24.23
CA SER A 33 13.89 -1.53 24.93
C SER A 33 14.35 -0.53 26.00
N GLY A 34 14.55 -1.01 27.24
CA GLY A 34 14.94 -0.16 28.36
C GLY A 34 13.77 0.32 29.25
N ASN A 35 12.60 -0.32 29.16
CA ASN A 35 11.40 0.00 29.95
C ASN A 35 10.87 1.43 29.74
N VAL A 36 11.11 2.00 28.56
CA VAL A 36 10.52 3.29 28.16
C VAL A 36 9.18 3.04 27.50
N THR A 37 8.16 3.76 27.94
CA THR A 37 6.82 3.67 27.35
C THR A 37 6.47 4.98 26.64
N ILE A 38 6.00 4.89 25.41
CA ILE A 38 5.54 6.02 24.62
C ILE A 38 4.11 5.74 24.16
N SER A 39 3.21 6.70 24.35
CA SER A 39 1.85 6.64 23.83
C SER A 39 1.65 7.67 22.73
N GLY A 40 0.87 7.32 21.70
CA GLY A 40 0.48 8.23 20.63
C GLY A 40 -0.51 7.59 19.66
N PHE A 41 -1.10 8.42 18.81
CA PHE A 41 -1.97 7.98 17.73
C PHE A 41 -1.15 7.66 16.49
N VAL A 42 -1.53 6.58 15.81
CA VAL A 42 -0.94 6.11 14.57
C VAL A 42 -1.89 5.11 13.94
N ASP A 43 -1.98 5.16 12.61
CA ASP A 43 -2.72 4.19 11.83
C ASP A 43 -1.90 2.91 11.65
N ASP A 44 -2.54 1.77 11.86
CA ASP A 44 -2.01 0.42 11.64
C ASP A 44 -0.54 0.21 12.02
N PRO A 45 -0.17 0.38 13.31
CA PRO A 45 1.22 0.25 13.75
C PRO A 45 1.83 -1.12 13.46
N GLU A 46 1.00 -2.17 13.35
CA GLU A 46 1.37 -3.51 12.91
C GLU A 46 2.12 -3.54 11.58
N MET A 47 1.83 -2.60 10.67
CA MET A 47 2.49 -2.49 9.37
C MET A 47 4.00 -2.30 9.46
N ALA A 48 4.50 -1.71 10.55
CA ALA A 48 5.93 -1.50 10.78
C ALA A 48 6.68 -2.76 11.23
N PHE A 49 5.97 -3.86 11.49
CA PHE A 49 6.52 -5.13 11.96
C PHE A 49 6.47 -6.25 10.93
N PHE A 50 5.71 -6.08 9.85
CA PHE A 50 5.66 -7.07 8.78
C PHE A 50 6.97 -7.12 8.00
N PRO A 51 7.46 -8.33 7.67
CA PRO A 51 8.73 -8.49 6.98
C PRO A 51 8.65 -7.89 5.58
N ILE A 52 9.75 -7.24 5.18
CA ILE A 52 9.94 -6.71 3.85
C ILE A 52 11.00 -7.56 3.15
N VAL A 53 10.65 -8.16 2.03
CA VAL A 53 11.56 -8.97 1.21
C VAL A 53 11.80 -8.30 -0.15
N PRO A 54 13.02 -8.36 -0.71
CA PRO A 54 13.27 -7.82 -2.04
C PRO A 54 12.36 -8.46 -3.10
N ALA A 55 11.89 -7.65 -4.04
CA ALA A 55 11.11 -8.15 -5.16
C ALA A 55 12.03 -8.73 -6.25
N ALA A 56 11.55 -9.76 -6.95
CA ALA A 56 12.19 -10.15 -8.20
C ALA A 56 12.02 -9.04 -9.24
N VAL A 57 12.96 -8.97 -10.19
CA VAL A 57 12.92 -7.95 -11.25
C VAL A 57 11.73 -8.19 -12.18
N GLY A 58 11.11 -7.09 -12.64
CA GLY A 58 10.09 -7.10 -13.69
C GLY A 58 8.67 -6.83 -13.20
N PHE A 59 8.41 -6.89 -11.89
CA PHE A 59 7.13 -6.49 -11.31
C PHE A 59 6.97 -4.97 -11.33
N ARG A 60 5.78 -4.48 -11.68
CA ARG A 60 5.43 -3.05 -11.66
C ARG A 60 4.07 -2.85 -11.00
N THR A 61 3.90 -1.80 -10.19
CA THR A 61 2.57 -1.32 -9.82
C THR A 61 1.99 -0.49 -10.96
N VAL A 62 0.67 -0.51 -11.08
CA VAL A 62 -0.10 0.34 -11.98
C VAL A 62 -0.90 1.31 -11.13
N GLU A 63 -0.54 2.58 -11.14
CA GLU A 63 -1.31 3.66 -10.53
C GLU A 63 -2.27 4.23 -11.59
N LYS A 64 -3.49 4.58 -11.16
CA LYS A 64 -4.49 5.22 -12.02
C LYS A 64 -4.83 6.60 -11.48
N ASP A 65 -4.79 7.60 -12.34
CA ASP A 65 -5.17 8.98 -12.02
C ASP A 65 -6.08 9.53 -13.12
N ILE A 66 -6.83 10.60 -12.81
CA ILE A 66 -7.63 11.34 -13.78
C ILE A 66 -7.11 12.77 -13.82
N VAL A 67 -6.46 13.13 -14.92
CA VAL A 67 -5.90 14.46 -15.13
C VAL A 67 -6.62 15.10 -16.30
N ASN A 68 -7.26 16.24 -16.06
CA ASN A 68 -8.07 16.95 -17.05
C ASN A 68 -9.17 16.11 -17.72
N GLY A 69 -9.73 15.14 -16.99
CA GLY A 69 -10.77 14.25 -17.49
C GLY A 69 -10.25 13.06 -18.30
N GLU A 70 -8.94 12.93 -18.48
CA GLU A 70 -8.32 11.78 -19.12
C GLU A 70 -7.68 10.85 -18.08
N ARG A 71 -7.86 9.55 -18.26
CA ARG A 71 -7.28 8.55 -17.36
C ARG A 71 -5.82 8.29 -17.72
N ILE A 72 -4.94 8.52 -16.75
CA ILE A 72 -3.50 8.30 -16.87
C ILE A 72 -3.12 7.08 -16.04
N TYR A 73 -2.27 6.23 -16.62
CA TYR A 73 -1.74 5.04 -15.98
C TYR A 73 -0.23 5.19 -15.81
N THR A 74 0.25 5.15 -14.57
CA THR A 74 1.67 5.25 -14.24
C THR A 74 2.18 3.91 -13.76
N PHE A 75 3.31 3.47 -14.33
CA PHE A 75 3.94 2.21 -13.97
C PHE A 75 5.18 2.47 -13.12
N LYS A 76 5.24 1.91 -11.91
CA LYS A 76 6.40 2.03 -11.04
C LYS A 76 6.99 0.66 -10.72
N PRO A 77 8.32 0.49 -10.77
CA PRO A 77 8.94 -0.79 -10.48
C PRO A 77 8.72 -1.17 -9.02
N VAL A 78 8.29 -2.41 -8.77
CA VAL A 78 8.22 -2.99 -7.43
C VAL A 78 9.64 -3.37 -7.01
N VAL A 79 10.12 -2.76 -5.92
CA VAL A 79 11.45 -2.99 -5.37
C VAL A 79 11.44 -3.97 -4.19
N ALA A 80 10.31 -4.11 -3.50
CA ALA A 80 10.15 -5.05 -2.39
C ALA A 80 8.68 -5.45 -2.19
N TRP A 81 8.47 -6.48 -1.37
CA TRP A 81 7.16 -6.94 -0.92
C TRP A 81 7.08 -6.86 0.59
N ARG A 82 5.97 -6.33 1.11
CA ARG A 82 5.61 -6.47 2.53
C ARG A 82 4.72 -7.70 2.67
N LEU A 83 5.12 -8.67 3.49
CA LEU A 83 4.34 -9.89 3.70
C LEU A 83 3.41 -9.69 4.90
N CYS A 84 2.12 -9.48 4.63
CA CYS A 84 1.10 -9.34 5.66
C CYS A 84 0.26 -10.62 5.75
N PRO A 85 -0.42 -10.88 6.88
CA PRO A 85 -1.32 -12.04 7.01
C PRO A 85 -2.44 -12.08 5.95
N GLY A 86 -2.91 -10.90 5.50
CA GLY A 86 -3.95 -10.76 4.48
C GLY A 86 -3.46 -10.83 3.03
N GLY A 87 -2.15 -10.90 2.80
CA GLY A 87 -1.56 -10.87 1.46
C GLY A 87 -0.23 -10.14 1.39
N ASN A 88 0.40 -10.19 0.23
CA ASN A 88 1.66 -9.51 -0.02
C ASN A 88 1.41 -8.19 -0.72
N TYR A 89 1.92 -7.10 -0.16
CA TYR A 89 1.73 -5.75 -0.68
C TYR A 89 3.00 -5.25 -1.37
N PRO A 90 2.92 -4.72 -2.60
CA PRO A 90 4.07 -4.23 -3.34
C PRO A 90 4.60 -2.92 -2.74
N LEU A 91 5.93 -2.80 -2.68
CA LEU A 91 6.65 -1.58 -2.38
C LEU A 91 7.39 -1.12 -3.65
N ALA A 92 7.06 0.04 -4.19
CA ALA A 92 7.44 0.56 -5.50
C ALA A 92 8.37 1.75 -5.33
N ALA A 93 9.26 1.94 -6.31
CA ALA A 93 10.24 3.00 -6.26
C ALA A 93 9.57 4.39 -6.26
N GLY A 94 9.92 5.23 -5.29
CA GLY A 94 9.40 6.59 -5.19
C GLY A 94 7.94 6.70 -4.76
N GLY A 95 7.29 5.60 -4.38
CA GLY A 95 5.95 5.62 -3.78
C GLY A 95 6.01 6.09 -2.33
N ASN A 96 5.20 7.10 -1.99
CA ASN A 96 4.80 7.32 -0.60
C ASN A 96 3.61 6.40 -0.34
N TYR A 97 3.79 5.44 0.54
CA TYR A 97 2.73 4.51 0.95
C TYR A 97 1.79 5.19 1.95
N SER A 98 1.09 6.23 1.51
CA SER A 98 -0.20 6.62 2.09
C SER A 98 -1.25 5.69 1.52
N GLU A 99 -2.21 5.23 2.34
CA GLU A 99 -3.34 4.40 1.87
C GLU A 99 -4.17 5.09 0.78
N GLU A 100 -4.11 6.41 0.70
CA GLU A 100 -4.78 7.23 -0.31
C GLU A 100 -4.10 7.19 -1.69
N ASP A 101 -2.80 6.85 -1.77
CA ASP A 101 -2.01 6.76 -3.01
C ASP A 101 -1.78 5.28 -3.42
N GLY A 102 -2.83 4.47 -3.28
CA GLY A 102 -2.79 3.04 -3.61
C GLY A 102 -2.55 2.76 -5.10
N TYR A 103 -1.98 1.58 -5.39
CA TYR A 103 -1.93 1.06 -6.76
C TYR A 103 -3.28 0.43 -7.12
N ALA A 104 -3.64 0.46 -8.41
CA ALA A 104 -4.84 -0.18 -8.93
C ALA A 104 -4.61 -1.64 -9.36
N ALA A 105 -3.39 -1.95 -9.81
CA ALA A 105 -3.02 -3.31 -10.20
C ALA A 105 -1.50 -3.53 -10.11
N ILE A 106 -1.09 -4.78 -10.30
CA ILE A 106 0.29 -5.22 -10.42
C ILE A 106 0.48 -5.87 -11.79
N GLU A 107 1.47 -5.40 -12.52
CA GLU A 107 1.97 -6.06 -13.73
C GLU A 107 3.07 -7.04 -13.36
N CYS A 108 2.86 -8.29 -13.72
CA CYS A 108 3.82 -9.37 -13.58
C CYS A 108 4.90 -9.29 -14.66
N PRO A 109 6.09 -9.90 -14.44
CA PRO A 109 7.14 -9.96 -15.46
C PRO A 109 6.71 -10.62 -16.78
N SER A 110 5.66 -11.46 -16.74
CA SER A 110 5.05 -12.09 -17.92
C SER A 110 4.19 -11.14 -18.77
N GLY A 111 3.81 -9.97 -18.24
CA GLY A 111 2.84 -9.05 -18.84
C GLY A 111 1.41 -9.22 -18.31
N GLU A 112 1.14 -10.27 -17.51
CA GLU A 112 -0.15 -10.46 -16.83
C GLU A 112 -0.40 -9.32 -15.82
N ILE A 113 -1.63 -8.82 -15.76
CA ILE A 113 -2.07 -7.82 -14.79
C ILE A 113 -2.94 -8.48 -13.74
N ILE A 114 -2.68 -8.18 -12.47
CA ILE A 114 -3.48 -8.62 -11.32
C ILE A 114 -3.99 -7.36 -10.61
N ASP A 115 -5.30 -7.14 -10.58
CA ASP A 115 -5.86 -5.99 -9.87
C ASP A 115 -5.91 -6.22 -8.34
N VAL A 116 -6.33 -5.20 -7.60
CA VAL A 116 -6.44 -5.25 -6.13
C VAL A 116 -7.48 -6.26 -5.62
N ASP A 117 -8.46 -6.63 -6.44
CA ASP A 117 -9.49 -7.62 -6.11
C ASP A 117 -9.05 -9.05 -6.48
N GLY A 118 -7.89 -9.20 -7.12
CA GLY A 118 -7.31 -10.47 -7.53
C GLY A 118 -7.78 -10.96 -8.90
N ASN A 119 -8.48 -10.13 -9.68
CA ASN A 119 -8.80 -10.44 -11.06
C ASN A 119 -7.52 -10.40 -11.91
N ARG A 120 -7.47 -11.28 -12.91
CA ARG A 120 -6.32 -11.46 -13.79
C ARG A 120 -6.69 -11.06 -15.21
N PHE A 121 -5.80 -10.32 -15.85
CA PHE A 121 -5.92 -9.88 -17.23
C PHE A 121 -4.66 -10.30 -17.99
N GLU A 122 -4.82 -10.70 -19.25
CA GLU A 122 -3.68 -11.15 -20.07
C GLU A 122 -2.76 -9.99 -20.44
N SER A 123 -3.29 -8.75 -20.42
CA SER A 123 -2.56 -7.56 -20.81
C SER A 123 -3.02 -6.29 -20.08
N VAL A 124 -2.19 -5.25 -20.17
CA VAL A 124 -2.52 -3.88 -19.73
C VAL A 124 -3.73 -3.33 -20.48
N GLU A 125 -3.86 -3.66 -21.76
CA GLU A 125 -4.94 -3.19 -22.63
C GLU A 125 -6.30 -3.73 -22.16
N GLU A 126 -6.37 -5.01 -21.79
CA GLU A 126 -7.58 -5.62 -21.23
C GLU A 126 -7.96 -5.00 -19.89
N PHE A 127 -6.99 -4.78 -19.01
CA PHE A 127 -7.23 -4.10 -17.74
C PHE A 127 -7.78 -2.68 -17.96
N LYS A 128 -7.19 -1.91 -18.89
CA LYS A 128 -7.65 -0.56 -19.22
C LYS A 128 -9.06 -0.56 -19.81
N ALA A 129 -9.41 -1.57 -20.62
CA ALA A 129 -10.74 -1.70 -21.20
C ALA A 129 -11.79 -1.97 -20.12
N MET A 130 -11.52 -2.88 -19.19
CA MET A 130 -12.39 -3.13 -18.03
C MET A 130 -12.60 -1.86 -17.21
N VAL A 131 -11.53 -1.14 -16.90
CA VAL A 131 -11.58 0.09 -16.11
C VAL A 131 -12.38 1.20 -16.82
N ALA A 132 -12.32 1.26 -18.15
CA ALA A 132 -13.13 2.20 -18.93
C ALA A 132 -14.62 1.82 -18.92
N GLU A 133 -14.95 0.54 -19.03
CA GLU A 133 -16.32 0.03 -18.92
C GLU A 133 -16.94 0.37 -17.56
N GLU A 134 -16.18 0.20 -16.46
CA GLU A 134 -16.62 0.58 -15.12
C GLU A 134 -16.93 2.08 -14.97
N ASP A 135 -16.11 2.95 -15.59
CA ASP A 135 -16.34 4.39 -15.56
C ASP A 135 -17.61 4.78 -16.33
N GLU A 136 -17.86 4.16 -17.48
CA GLU A 136 -19.08 4.38 -18.28
C GLU A 136 -20.34 3.95 -17.53
N ASP A 137 -20.28 2.77 -16.90
CA ASP A 137 -21.35 2.23 -16.07
C ASP A 137 -21.66 3.12 -14.85
N ARG A 138 -20.63 3.68 -14.24
CA ARG A 138 -20.79 4.59 -13.11
C ARG A 138 -21.39 5.92 -13.54
N ASN A 139 -20.95 6.46 -14.67
CA ASN A 139 -21.48 7.71 -15.22
C ASN A 139 -22.94 7.57 -15.68
N SER A 140 -23.31 6.43 -16.26
CA SER A 140 -24.69 6.16 -16.70
C SER A 140 -25.68 6.00 -15.52
N LYS A 141 -25.22 5.52 -14.36
CA LYS A 141 -26.02 5.42 -13.13
C LYS A 141 -26.12 6.75 -12.36
N ALA A 142 -25.26 7.72 -12.65
CA ALA A 142 -25.24 9.02 -12.00
C ALA A 142 -26.04 10.10 -12.76
N ALA A 143 -26.49 9.80 -13.99
CA ALA A 143 -27.31 10.65 -14.86
C ALA A 143 -28.81 10.32 -14.71
#